data_AF-A0A6C0NZ54-F1
#
_entry.id   AF-A0A6C0NZ54-F1
#
_cell.length_a   1.000
_cell.length_b   1.000
_cell.length_c   1.000
_cell.angle_alpha   90.00
_cell.angle_beta   90.00
_cell.angle_gamma   90.00
#
_symmetry.space_group_name_H-M   'P 1'
#
loop_
_entity.id
_entity.type
_entity.pdbx_description
1 polymer ?
#
loop_
_entity_poly.entity_id
_entity_poly.type
_entity_poly.pdbx_seq_one_letter_code
_entity_poly.pdbx_strand_id
1 'polypeptide(L)' 'MRIGLAEINMELESKNAVTAAFDYIHTHIDSLDYQTGAKRLHNDLHPKNIIINEGRLAGIIDWECSQFGESDFELSH' A
#
# COMPACT_ATOMS: atom_id res chain seq x y z
N MET A 1 -14.34 -8.74 -5.42
CA MET A 1 -13.38 -9.20 -4.40
C MET A 1 -14.04 -9.83 -3.16
N ARG A 2 -15.30 -10.28 -3.19
CA ARG A 2 -15.95 -10.93 -2.02
C ARG A 2 -15.71 -12.44 -1.93
N ILE A 3 -15.19 -13.05 -3.00
CA ILE A 3 -15.18 -14.52 -3.17
C ILE A 3 -14.08 -15.18 -2.32
N GLY A 4 -13.00 -14.48 -1.95
CA GLY A 4 -11.87 -15.07 -1.23
C GLY A 4 -12.01 -15.16 0.29
N LEU A 5 -12.61 -14.17 0.95
CA LEU A 5 -12.57 -14.06 2.43
C LEU A 5 -13.38 -15.14 3.16
N ALA A 6 -14.45 -15.65 2.54
CA ALA A 6 -15.28 -16.69 3.13
C ALA A 6 -14.54 -18.04 3.22
N GLU A 7 -13.60 -18.29 2.31
CA GLU A 7 -12.84 -19.54 2.20
C GLU A 7 -11.56 -19.56 3.04
N ILE A 8 -11.12 -18.40 3.54
CA ILE A 8 -9.95 -18.33 4.42
C ILE A 8 -10.36 -18.82 5.82
N ASN A 9 -9.62 -19.82 6.31
CA ASN A 9 -9.76 -20.30 7.68
C ASN A 9 -9.22 -19.24 8.65
N MET A 10 -10.12 -18.46 9.25
CA MET A 10 -9.82 -17.36 10.16
C MET A 10 -10.83 -17.37 11.32
N GLU A 11 -10.41 -16.86 12.47
CA GLU A 11 -11.31 -16.61 13.59
C GLU A 11 -12.38 -15.57 13.22
N LEU A 12 -13.56 -15.67 13.85
CA LEU A 12 -14.70 -14.80 13.55
C LEU A 12 -14.37 -13.31 13.76
N GLU A 13 -13.60 -12.99 14.79
CA GLU A 13 -13.18 -11.61 15.06
C GLU A 13 -12.33 -11.04 13.92
N SER A 14 -11.36 -11.82 13.42
CA SER A 14 -10.54 -11.42 12.26
C SER A 14 -11.40 -11.20 11.01
N LYS A 15 -12.39 -12.07 10.77
CA LYS A 15 -13.33 -11.91 9.65
C LYS A 15 -14.13 -10.61 9.76
N ASN A 16 -14.60 -10.28 10.97
CA ASN A 16 -15.34 -9.04 11.22
C ASN A 16 -14.45 -7.81 11.00
N ALA A 17 -13.22 -7.82 11.51
CA ALA A 17 -12.28 -6.71 11.33
C ALA A 17 -11.95 -6.47 9.86
N VAL A 18 -11.65 -7.53 9.10
CA VAL A 18 -11.36 -7.43 7.67
C VAL A 18 -12.57 -6.94 6.89
N THR A 19 -13.76 -7.46 7.18
CA THR A 19 -15.01 -7.01 6.54
C THR A 19 -15.24 -5.51 6.78
N ALA A 20 -15.10 -5.06 8.04
CA ALA A 20 -15.26 -3.65 8.39
C ALA A 20 -14.23 -2.75 7.68
N ALA A 21 -12.98 -3.20 7.55
CA ALA A 21 -11.95 -2.47 6.81
C ALA A 21 -12.31 -2.34 5.32
N PHE A 22 -12.76 -3.41 4.67
CA PHE A 22 -13.19 -3.36 3.26
C PHE A 22 -14.42 -2.47 3.07
N ASP A 23 -15.40 -2.54 3.97
CA ASP A 23 -16.58 -1.68 3.92
C ASP A 23 -16.21 -0.20 4.09
N TYR A 24 -15.26 0.11 4.98
CA TYR A 24 -14.74 1.46 5.15
C TYR A 24 -14.06 1.96 3.88
N ILE A 25 -13.17 1.17 3.27
CA ILE A 25 -12.48 1.51 2.01
C ILE A 25 -13.51 1.76 0.90
N HIS A 26 -14.51 0.89 0.77
CA HIS A 26 -15.55 1.05 -0.25
C HIS A 26 -16.41 2.29 -0.04
N THR A 27 -16.72 2.61 1.22
CA THR A 27 -17.54 3.79 1.57
C THR A 27 -16.82 5.11 1.27
N HIS A 28 -15.49 5.13 1.35
CA HIS A 28 -14.67 6.34 1.22
C HIS A 28 -13.76 6.32 -0.03
N ILE A 29 -14.10 5.50 -1.03
CA ILE A 29 -13.32 5.39 -2.26
C ILE A 29 -13.36 6.67 -3.11
N ASP A 30 -14.33 7.54 -2.86
CA ASP A 30 -14.45 8.89 -3.44
C ASP A 30 -13.28 9.81 -3.06
N SER A 31 -12.54 9.50 -1.98
CA SER A 31 -11.29 10.18 -1.67
C SER A 31 -10.27 10.14 -2.83
N LEU A 32 -10.37 9.14 -3.71
CA LEU A 32 -9.53 9.04 -4.90
C LEU A 32 -9.79 10.16 -5.94
N ASP A 33 -10.94 10.85 -5.88
CA ASP A 33 -11.30 11.94 -6.82
C ASP A 33 -10.42 13.19 -6.62
N TYR A 34 -9.70 13.29 -5.50
CA TYR A 34 -8.82 14.41 -5.16
C TYR A 34 -7.35 14.15 -5.49
N GLN A 35 -7.04 13.02 -6.13
CA GLN A 35 -5.67 12.61 -6.42
C GLN A 35 -5.09 13.35 -7.62
N THR A 36 -3.77 13.56 -7.62
CA THR A 36 -3.04 14.20 -8.72
C THR A 36 -2.71 13.25 -9.89
N GLY A 37 -3.27 12.03 -9.85
CA GLY A 37 -3.04 10.96 -10.81
C GLY A 37 -1.93 9.99 -10.41
N ALA A 38 -1.90 8.83 -11.06
CA ALA A 38 -1.00 7.74 -10.71
C ALA A 38 0.49 8.11 -10.91
N LYS A 39 1.30 7.82 -9.89
CA LYS A 39 2.76 7.93 -9.87
C LYS A 39 3.38 6.55 -9.73
N ARG A 40 4.65 6.41 -10.13
CA ARG A 40 5.41 5.20 -9.82
C ARG A 40 5.76 5.22 -8.34
N LEU A 41 5.32 4.20 -7.62
CA LEU A 41 5.62 3.94 -6.22
C LEU A 41 6.66 2.83 -6.11
N HIS A 42 7.52 2.91 -5.12
CA HIS A 42 8.39 1.82 -4.68
C HIS A 42 7.59 0.78 -3.89
N ASN A 43 6.67 1.21 -3.02
CA ASN A 43 5.86 0.40 -2.09
C ASN A 43 6.66 -0.43 -1.07
N ASP A 44 7.94 -0.10 -0.90
CA ASP A 44 8.80 -0.65 0.16
C ASP A 44 9.94 0.33 0.45
N LEU A 45 9.63 1.62 0.45
CA LEU A 45 10.64 2.66 0.63
C LEU A 45 10.97 2.82 2.11
N HIS A 46 11.95 2.07 2.57
CA HIS A 46 12.52 2.21 3.91
C HIS A 46 14.03 2.41 3.86
N PRO A 47 14.68 2.95 4.92
CA PRO A 47 16.10 3.28 4.90
C PRO A 47 17.05 2.15 4.45
N LYS A 48 16.69 0.87 4.65
CA LYS A 48 17.50 -0.27 4.22
C LYS A 48 17.54 -0.47 2.70
N ASN A 49 16.60 0.14 1.96
CA ASN A 49 16.52 0.11 0.49
C ASN A 49 17.16 1.34 -0.15
N ILE A 50 17.77 2.22 0.65
CA ILE A 50 18.45 3.43 0.20
C ILE A 50 19.96 3.25 0.33
N ILE A 51 20.68 3.30 -0.78
CA ILE A 51 22.14 3.23 -0.81
C ILE A 51 22.70 4.65 -0.69
N ILE A 52 23.53 4.86 0.33
CA ILE A 52 24.28 6.11 0.53
C ILE A 52 25.76 5.84 0.29
N ASN A 53 26.40 6.67 -0.54
CA ASN A 53 27.84 6.68 -0.75
C ASN A 53 28.39 8.07 -0.47
N GLU A 54 29.38 8.19 0.42
CA GLU A 54 30.00 9.47 0.79
C GLU A 54 28.98 10.56 1.21
N GLY A 55 27.95 10.17 1.94
CA GLY A 55 26.89 11.09 2.39
C GLY A 55 25.91 11.52 1.29
N ARG A 56 25.97 10.92 0.10
CA ARG A 56 25.09 11.23 -1.02
C ARG A 56 24.25 10.01 -1.40
N LEU A 57 23.02 10.25 -1.86
CA LEU A 57 22.18 9.21 -2.44
C LEU A 57 22.87 8.61 -3.66
N ALA A 58 23.13 7.30 -3.60
CA ALA A 58 23.77 6.54 -4.66
C ALA A 58 22.78 5.65 -5.42
N GLY A 59 21.68 5.23 -4.79
CA GLY A 59 20.65 4.44 -5.45
C GLY A 59 19.51 4.03 -4.53
N ILE A 60 18.44 3.54 -5.15
CA ILE A 60 17.29 2.92 -4.49
C ILE A 60 17.14 1.52 -5.10
N ILE A 61 17.05 0.50 -4.26
CA ILE A 61 16.99 -0.92 -4.63
C ILE A 61 15.70 -1.56 -4.15
N ASP A 62 15.43 -2.78 -4.60
CA ASP A 62 14.28 -3.59 -4.18
C ASP A 62 12.92 -3.13 -4.74
N TRP A 63 12.88 -2.91 -6.06
CA TRP A 63 11.70 -2.46 -6.80
C TRP A 63 10.66 -3.57 -7.09
N GLU A 64 10.72 -4.72 -6.40
CA GLU A 64 9.84 -5.86 -6.73
C GLU A 64 8.37 -5.60 -6.39
N CYS A 65 8.13 -4.76 -5.39
CA CYS A 65 6.79 -4.34 -4.97
C CYS A 65 6.25 -3.13 -5.73
N SER A 66 6.99 -2.58 -6.68
CA SER A 66 6.67 -1.29 -7.30
C SER A 66 5.39 -1.32 -8.13
N GLN A 67 4.58 -0.28 -8.00
CA GLN A 67 3.30 -0.16 -8.73
C GLN A 67 3.01 1.28 -9.16
N PHE A 68 1.97 1.47 -9.97
CA PHE A 68 1.40 2.80 -10.20
C PHE A 68 0.26 3.04 -9.21
N GLY A 69 0.33 4.13 -8.45
CA GLY A 69 -0.67 4.46 -7.42
C GLY A 69 -0.59 5.92 -7.01
N GLU A 70 -1.28 6.28 -5.93
CA GLU A 70 -1.22 7.63 -5.37
C GLU A 70 0.03 7.79 -4.47
N SER A 71 0.66 8.96 -4.51
CA SER A 71 1.94 9.26 -3.85
C SER A 71 1.94 9.20 -2.32
N ASP A 72 0.85 9.53 -1.65
CA ASP A 72 0.71 9.49 -0.19
C ASP A 72 0.87 8.06 0.34
N PHE A 73 0.53 7.04 -0.47
CA PHE A 73 0.79 5.64 -0.13
C PHE A 73 2.28 5.31 0.02
N GLU A 74 3.19 6.05 -0.66
CA GLU A 74 4.64 5.86 -0.49
C GLU A 74 5.10 6.26 0.92
N LEU A 75 4.39 7.17 1.57
CA LEU A 75 4.80 7.76 2.84
C LEU A 75 4.04 7.16 4.03
N SER A 76 2.98 6.39 3.78
CA SER A 76 2.06 5.88 4.82
C SER A 76 2.50 4.56 5.48
N HIS A 77 3.81 4.33 5.64
CA HIS A 77 4.37 3.07 6.14
C HIS A 77 4.62 3.07 7.66
#